data_AF-A0A4D9DWZ7-F1
#
_entry.id   AF-A0A4D9DWZ7-F1
#
_cell.length_a   1.000
_cell.length_b   1.000
_cell.length_c   1.000
_cell.angle_alpha   90.00
_cell.angle_beta   90.00
_cell.angle_gamma   90.00
#
_symmetry.space_group_name_H-M   'P 1'
#
loop_
_entity.id
_entity.type
_entity.pdbx_description
1 polymer ?
#
loop_
_entity_poly.entity_id
_entity_poly.type
_entity_poly.pdbx_seq_one_letter_code
_entity_poly.pdbx_strand_id
1 'polypeptide(L)'
;MCENTHVCKPNVAEQTRKLVLLLNATAQDLFSIYLDCQGDSFSSHLDELCNANGTNFPDFHVNRTSHKKEIMVALYKVFAFLNASLGNITRDQEELNPTAKELLERLHNTTKTTRGLISNLTCLLCTNYKVSQVDVTYGKSSKGMNVFKKKQQGCQVLRRYVQVVSQAAQVLLPHLSQA
;
A
#
# COMPACT_ATOMS: atom_id res chain seq x y z
N MET A 1 12.57 14.05 -5.81
CA MET A 1 12.08 12.72 -6.28
C MET A 1 12.88 12.21 -7.48
N CYS A 2 13.11 13.02 -8.52
CA CYS A 2 13.79 12.60 -9.76
C CYS A 2 15.31 12.79 -9.80
N GLU A 3 15.94 13.03 -8.65
CA GLU A 3 17.41 13.12 -8.59
C GLU A 3 17.99 11.73 -8.86
N ASN A 4 18.91 11.62 -9.83
CA ASN A 4 19.55 10.37 -10.27
C ASN A 4 18.65 9.31 -10.94
N THR A 5 17.43 9.65 -11.39
CA THR A 5 16.66 8.72 -12.24
C THR A 5 17.23 8.65 -13.66
N HIS A 6 17.97 7.59 -13.93
CA HIS A 6 18.39 7.18 -15.28
C HIS A 6 17.20 6.68 -16.13
N VAL A 7 17.48 6.26 -17.36
CA VAL A 7 16.54 5.60 -18.27
C VAL A 7 15.87 4.41 -17.58
N CYS A 8 14.54 4.38 -17.57
CA CYS A 8 13.79 3.26 -17.00
C CYS A 8 14.06 1.96 -17.74
N LYS A 9 13.94 0.83 -17.03
CA LYS A 9 13.92 -0.48 -17.68
C LYS A 9 12.81 -0.52 -18.75
N PRO A 10 13.03 -1.13 -19.93
CA PRO A 10 12.08 -1.10 -21.05
C PRO A 10 10.66 -1.58 -20.69
N ASN A 11 10.53 -2.47 -19.71
CA ASN A 11 9.27 -3.09 -19.29
C ASN A 11 8.72 -2.53 -17.95
N VAL A 12 9.16 -1.33 -17.52
CA VAL A 12 8.79 -0.76 -16.21
C VAL A 12 7.27 -0.63 -16.01
N ALA A 13 6.51 -0.33 -17.06
CA ALA A 13 5.04 -0.23 -17.00
C ALA A 13 4.39 -1.60 -16.71
N GLU A 14 4.86 -2.65 -17.39
CA GLU A 14 4.37 -4.00 -17.17
C GLU A 14 4.81 -4.56 -15.81
N GLN A 15 6.04 -4.24 -15.37
CA GLN A 15 6.48 -4.57 -14.02
C GLN A 15 5.64 -3.86 -12.94
N THR A 16 5.30 -2.59 -13.14
CA THR A 16 4.39 -1.84 -12.26
C THR A 16 3.06 -2.57 -12.12
N ARG A 17 2.45 -2.97 -13.24
CA ARG A 17 1.20 -3.74 -13.25
C ARG A 17 1.33 -5.06 -12.49
N LYS A 18 2.38 -5.84 -12.76
CA LYS A 18 2.64 -7.13 -12.08
C LYS A 18 2.80 -6.97 -10.56
N LEU A 19 3.51 -5.94 -10.12
CA LEU A 19 3.69 -5.68 -8.68
C LEU A 19 2.37 -5.29 -8.01
N VAL A 20 1.53 -4.47 -8.65
CA VAL A 20 0.19 -4.14 -8.11
C VAL A 20 -0.69 -5.39 -8.03
N LEU A 21 -0.65 -6.26 -9.04
CA LEU A 21 -1.40 -7.53 -9.02
C LEU A 21 -0.91 -8.47 -7.92
N LEU A 22 0.40 -8.55 -7.69
CA LEU A 22 0.97 -9.35 -6.60
C LEU A 22 0.54 -8.82 -5.23
N LEU A 23 0.61 -7.49 -5.03
CA LEU A 23 0.12 -6.85 -3.81
C LEU A 23 -1.37 -7.15 -3.59
N ASN A 24 -2.19 -7.02 -4.62
CA ASN A 24 -3.62 -7.34 -4.54
C ASN A 24 -3.89 -8.81 -4.16
N ALA A 25 -3.19 -9.74 -4.81
CA ALA A 25 -3.35 -11.17 -4.57
C ALA A 25 -2.98 -11.60 -3.14
N THR A 26 -2.14 -10.83 -2.45
CA THR A 26 -1.63 -11.15 -1.11
C THR A 26 -2.23 -10.28 0.00
N ALA A 27 -2.99 -9.24 -0.37
CA ALA A 27 -3.46 -8.24 0.58
C ALA A 27 -4.46 -8.79 1.59
N GLN A 28 -5.40 -9.60 1.13
CA GLN A 28 -6.43 -10.18 2.01
C GLN A 28 -5.80 -11.13 3.04
N ASP A 29 -4.87 -12.00 2.62
CA ASP A 29 -4.18 -12.91 3.53
C ASP A 29 -3.37 -12.17 4.59
N LEU A 30 -2.65 -11.10 4.20
CA LEU A 30 -1.93 -10.26 5.16
C LEU A 30 -2.88 -9.66 6.19
N PHE A 31 -4.04 -9.16 5.75
CA PHE A 31 -5.03 -8.58 6.66
C PHE A 31 -5.62 -9.61 7.61
N SER A 32 -5.98 -10.80 7.12
CA SER A 32 -6.48 -11.89 7.95
C SER A 32 -5.47 -12.31 9.02
N ILE A 33 -4.21 -12.55 8.64
CA ILE A 33 -3.16 -12.96 9.59
C ILE A 33 -2.86 -11.85 10.62
N TYR A 34 -2.94 -10.58 10.20
CA TYR A 34 -2.80 -9.47 11.14
C TYR A 34 -3.88 -9.53 12.23
N LEU A 35 -5.14 -9.74 11.85
CA LEU A 35 -6.27 -9.84 12.77
C LEU A 35 -6.12 -11.00 13.76
N ASP A 36 -5.74 -12.17 13.25
CA ASP A 36 -5.54 -13.37 14.07
C ASP A 36 -4.46 -13.14 15.15
N CYS A 37 -3.43 -12.35 14.82
CA CYS A 37 -2.38 -11.99 15.77
C CYS A 37 -2.77 -10.86 16.75
N GLN A 38 -3.90 -10.16 16.55
CA GLN A 38 -4.33 -9.11 17.47
C GLN A 38 -5.19 -9.64 18.63
N GLY A 39 -5.82 -10.80 18.45
CA GLY A 39 -6.75 -11.45 19.39
C GLY A 39 -8.23 -11.26 19.05
N ASP A 40 -9.11 -12.05 19.66
CA ASP A 40 -10.53 -12.24 19.29
C ASP A 40 -11.37 -10.97 19.17
N SER A 41 -11.07 -9.93 19.96
CA SER A 41 -11.81 -8.66 19.92
C SER A 41 -11.71 -7.97 18.55
N PHE A 42 -10.56 -8.09 17.87
CA PHE A 42 -10.36 -7.48 16.55
C PHE A 42 -11.11 -8.21 15.44
N SER A 43 -11.18 -9.54 15.52
CA SER A 43 -11.92 -10.37 14.56
C SER A 43 -13.44 -10.27 14.73
N SER A 44 -13.92 -10.06 15.96
CA SER A 44 -15.36 -9.95 16.27
C SER A 44 -15.95 -8.55 16.04
N HIS A 45 -15.14 -7.49 16.17
CA HIS A 45 -15.60 -6.08 16.05
C HIS A 45 -14.89 -5.34 14.91
N LEU A 46 -14.72 -6.00 13.76
CA LEU A 46 -13.97 -5.49 12.61
C LEU A 46 -14.45 -4.12 12.12
N ASP A 47 -15.75 -3.90 12.07
CA ASP A 47 -16.35 -2.67 11.55
C ASP A 47 -16.18 -1.47 12.46
N GLU A 48 -16.03 -1.71 13.76
CA GLU A 48 -15.80 -0.67 14.76
C GLU A 48 -14.30 -0.40 14.93
N LEU A 49 -13.51 -1.47 15.10
CA LEU A 49 -12.09 -1.35 15.43
C LEU A 49 -11.25 -1.05 14.20
N CYS A 50 -11.52 -1.71 13.08
CA CYS A 50 -10.72 -1.63 11.88
C CYS A 50 -11.34 -0.74 10.80
N ASN A 51 -12.27 0.15 11.16
CA ASN A 51 -12.92 1.06 10.21
C ASN A 51 -11.89 1.87 9.41
N ALA A 52 -11.92 1.74 8.08
CA ALA A 52 -10.98 2.39 7.18
C ALA A 52 -11.05 3.94 7.21
N ASN A 53 -12.20 4.50 7.63
CA ASN A 53 -12.43 5.95 7.71
C ASN A 53 -11.62 6.64 8.82
N GLY A 54 -11.03 5.87 9.75
CA GLY A 54 -10.19 6.42 10.83
C GLY A 54 -8.78 6.83 10.38
N THR A 55 -8.43 6.63 9.11
CA THR A 55 -7.08 6.83 8.59
C THR A 55 -6.98 8.05 7.67
N ASN A 56 -5.82 8.71 7.68
CA ASN A 56 -5.49 9.76 6.70
C ASN A 56 -5.00 9.15 5.37
N PHE A 57 -5.53 7.99 4.98
CA PHE A 57 -5.08 7.26 3.80
C PHE A 57 -5.41 8.07 2.54
N PRO A 58 -4.49 8.21 1.57
CA PRO A 58 -4.73 8.99 0.37
C PRO A 58 -5.92 8.46 -0.43
N ASP A 59 -6.74 9.38 -0.91
CA ASP A 59 -7.82 9.04 -1.82
C ASP A 59 -7.29 8.50 -3.15
N PHE A 60 -8.02 7.52 -3.70
CA PHE A 60 -7.73 6.92 -4.99
C PHE A 60 -8.89 7.15 -5.97
N HIS A 61 -9.09 8.42 -6.34
CA HIS A 61 -10.16 8.88 -7.24
C HIS A 61 -9.76 8.79 -8.72
N VAL A 62 -9.29 7.62 -9.15
CA VAL A 62 -8.97 7.34 -10.55
C VAL A 62 -9.67 6.07 -11.01
N ASN A 63 -9.96 6.01 -12.31
CA ASN A 63 -10.63 4.88 -12.95
C ASN A 63 -9.90 4.50 -14.26
N ARG A 64 -10.45 3.54 -14.99
CA ARG A 64 -9.85 3.03 -16.25
C ARG A 64 -9.81 4.06 -17.39
N THR A 65 -10.60 5.13 -17.32
CA THR A 65 -10.64 6.18 -18.34
C THR A 65 -9.84 7.43 -17.95
N SER A 66 -9.37 7.52 -16.69
CA SER A 66 -8.48 8.59 -16.23
C SER A 66 -7.19 8.64 -17.03
N HIS A 67 -6.56 9.83 -17.09
CA HIS A 67 -5.28 9.96 -17.79
C HIS A 67 -4.21 9.11 -17.11
N LYS A 68 -3.38 8.42 -17.92
CA LYS A 68 -2.33 7.53 -17.38
C LYS A 68 -1.40 8.24 -16.39
N LYS A 69 -1.08 9.51 -16.63
CA LYS A 69 -0.30 10.36 -15.71
C LYS A 69 -0.96 10.46 -14.33
N GLU A 70 -2.26 10.72 -14.29
CA GLU A 70 -3.04 10.85 -13.04
C GLU A 70 -3.09 9.52 -12.30
N ILE A 71 -3.29 8.41 -13.01
CA ILE A 71 -3.24 7.06 -12.44
C ILE A 71 -1.88 6.82 -11.77
N MET A 72 -0.77 7.14 -12.44
CA MET A 72 0.57 6.95 -11.84
C MET A 72 0.81 7.85 -10.63
N VAL A 73 0.34 9.09 -10.66
CA VAL A 73 0.43 10.00 -9.49
C VAL A 73 -0.39 9.47 -8.32
N ALA A 74 -1.63 9.02 -8.56
CA ALA A 74 -2.49 8.46 -7.53
C ALA A 74 -1.88 7.19 -6.90
N LEU A 75 -1.36 6.28 -7.74
CA LEU A 75 -0.65 5.09 -7.28
C LEU A 75 0.57 5.47 -6.43
N TYR A 76 1.36 6.44 -6.87
CA TYR A 76 2.55 6.88 -6.12
C TYR A 76 2.17 7.39 -4.73
N LYS A 77 1.15 8.25 -4.62
CA LYS A 77 0.68 8.78 -3.33
C LYS A 77 0.25 7.66 -2.38
N VAL A 78 -0.59 6.74 -2.87
CA VAL A 78 -1.09 5.60 -2.09
C VAL A 78 0.07 4.73 -1.58
N PHE A 79 0.97 4.33 -2.47
CA PHE A 79 2.02 3.38 -2.09
C PHE A 79 3.13 4.04 -1.27
N ALA A 80 3.40 5.34 -1.45
CA ALA A 80 4.29 6.10 -0.57
C ALA A 80 3.75 6.16 0.87
N PHE A 81 2.46 6.47 1.03
CA PHE A 81 1.78 6.42 2.34
C PHE A 81 1.82 5.01 2.95
N LEU A 82 1.51 3.99 2.14
CA LEU A 82 1.49 2.60 2.59
C LEU A 82 2.87 2.14 3.05
N ASN A 83 3.94 2.43 2.30
CA ASN A 83 5.30 2.04 2.66
C ASN A 83 5.74 2.63 4.02
N ALA A 84 5.41 3.90 4.29
CA ALA A 84 5.69 4.50 5.59
C ALA A 84 4.86 3.84 6.70
N SER A 85 3.58 3.57 6.43
CA SER A 85 2.67 2.96 7.40
C SER A 85 3.05 1.51 7.72
N LEU A 86 3.42 0.71 6.71
CA LEU A 86 3.93 -0.65 6.89
C LEU A 86 5.18 -0.67 7.77
N GLY A 87 6.10 0.29 7.60
CA GLY A 87 7.28 0.40 8.47
C GLY A 87 6.93 0.62 9.95
N ASN A 88 5.89 1.41 10.24
CA ASN A 88 5.41 1.58 11.62
C ASN A 88 4.70 0.32 12.12
N ILE A 89 3.82 -0.27 11.30
CA ILE A 89 3.08 -1.49 11.65
C ILE A 89 4.03 -2.64 11.95
N THR A 90 5.05 -2.87 11.10
CA THR A 90 6.05 -3.91 11.33
C THR A 90 6.76 -3.71 12.66
N ARG A 91 7.26 -2.50 12.94
CA ARG A 91 7.94 -2.21 14.22
C ARG A 91 7.02 -2.45 15.42
N ASP A 92 5.76 -2.01 15.32
CA ASP A 92 4.79 -2.25 16.38
C ASP A 92 4.49 -3.75 16.54
N GLN A 93 4.43 -4.54 15.47
CA GLN A 93 4.21 -5.98 15.55
C GLN A 93 5.44 -6.75 16.03
N GLU A 94 6.65 -6.29 15.75
CA GLU A 94 7.89 -6.84 16.32
C GLU A 94 7.90 -6.70 17.85
N GLU A 95 7.39 -5.58 18.37
CA GLU A 95 7.26 -5.35 19.81
C GLU A 95 6.09 -6.13 20.43
N LEU A 96 4.92 -6.13 19.78
CA LEU A 96 3.68 -6.67 20.33
C LEU A 96 3.53 -8.18 20.17
N ASN A 97 3.99 -8.71 19.03
CA ASN A 97 3.81 -10.10 18.62
C ASN A 97 5.14 -10.69 18.05
N PRO A 98 6.23 -10.70 18.84
CA PRO A 98 7.57 -11.08 18.34
C PRO A 98 7.67 -12.53 17.82
N THR A 99 6.77 -13.41 18.26
CA THR A 99 6.73 -14.82 17.84
C THR A 99 5.87 -15.06 16.59
N ALA A 100 5.13 -14.06 16.11
CA ALA A 100 4.26 -14.14 14.93
C ALA A 100 5.08 -14.06 13.62
N LYS A 101 5.96 -15.04 13.41
CA LYS A 101 6.92 -15.06 12.29
C LYS A 101 6.27 -14.89 10.93
N GLU A 102 5.13 -15.55 10.70
CA GLU A 102 4.40 -15.46 9.43
C GLU A 102 3.88 -14.04 9.17
N LEU A 103 3.31 -13.37 10.18
CA LEU A 103 2.85 -11.99 10.05
C LEU A 103 4.02 -11.06 9.69
N LEU A 104 5.12 -11.16 10.44
CA LEU A 104 6.30 -10.32 10.23
C LEU A 104 6.89 -10.53 8.84
N GLU A 105 7.01 -11.78 8.38
CA GLU A 105 7.48 -12.11 7.04
C GLU A 105 6.58 -11.49 5.96
N ARG A 106 5.25 -11.62 6.08
CA ARG A 106 4.31 -11.04 5.10
C ARG A 106 4.36 -9.51 5.09
N LEU A 107 4.52 -8.87 6.26
CA LEU A 107 4.71 -7.42 6.34
C LEU A 107 6.01 -6.96 5.65
N HIS A 108 7.12 -7.67 5.88
CA HIS A 108 8.40 -7.37 5.22
C HIS A 108 8.32 -7.59 3.70
N ASN A 109 7.71 -8.69 3.25
CA ASN A 109 7.54 -8.99 1.83
C ASN A 109 6.65 -7.94 1.13
N THR A 110 5.56 -7.52 1.77
CA THR A 110 4.70 -6.44 1.28
C THR A 110 5.44 -5.11 1.21
N THR A 111 6.25 -4.79 2.23
CA THR A 111 7.10 -3.60 2.24
C THR A 111 8.12 -3.62 1.10
N LYS A 112 8.81 -4.74 0.90
CA LYS A 112 9.78 -4.92 -0.20
C LYS A 112 9.14 -4.72 -1.56
N THR A 113 7.97 -5.33 -1.78
CA THR A 113 7.19 -5.22 -3.03
C THR A 113 6.74 -3.79 -3.26
N THR A 114 6.25 -3.12 -2.22
CA THR A 114 5.82 -1.71 -2.26
C THR A 114 6.99 -0.79 -2.62
N ARG A 115 8.19 -1.00 -2.05
CA ARG A 115 9.40 -0.21 -2.42
C ARG A 115 9.78 -0.38 -3.89
N GLY A 116 9.72 -1.62 -4.40
CA GLY A 116 9.94 -1.90 -5.82
C GLY A 116 8.94 -1.17 -6.72
N LEU A 117 7.66 -1.16 -6.33
CA LEU A 117 6.60 -0.45 -7.03
C LEU A 117 6.81 1.08 -7.03
N ILE A 118 7.15 1.67 -5.88
CA ILE A 118 7.47 3.11 -5.77
C ILE A 118 8.66 3.47 -6.67
N SER A 119 9.68 2.61 -6.76
CA SER A 119 10.81 2.84 -7.65
C SER A 119 10.39 2.88 -9.12
N ASN A 120 9.56 1.92 -9.55
CA ASN A 120 9.02 1.90 -10.92
C ASN A 120 8.14 3.12 -11.22
N LEU A 121 7.28 3.51 -10.27
CA LEU A 121 6.40 4.68 -10.39
C LEU A 121 7.21 5.98 -10.46
N THR A 122 8.22 6.13 -9.59
CA THR A 122 9.18 7.25 -9.64
C THR A 122 9.77 7.35 -11.04
N CYS A 123 10.27 6.23 -11.57
CA CYS A 123 10.89 6.19 -12.88
C CYS A 123 9.92 6.66 -13.98
N LEU A 124 8.73 6.05 -14.06
CA LEU A 124 7.70 6.41 -15.03
C LEU A 124 7.31 7.90 -14.93
N LEU A 125 7.09 8.40 -13.72
CA LEU A 125 6.70 9.78 -13.47
C LEU A 125 7.78 10.77 -13.94
N CYS A 126 9.04 10.49 -13.64
CA CYS A 126 10.16 11.35 -14.02
C CYS A 126 10.44 11.29 -15.52
N THR A 127 10.54 10.10 -16.12
CA THR A 127 11.00 9.94 -17.51
C THR A 127 9.89 10.14 -18.52
N ASN A 128 8.71 9.55 -18.30
CA ASN A 128 7.63 9.51 -19.29
C ASN A 128 6.64 10.66 -19.11
N TYR A 129 6.37 11.06 -17.86
CA TYR A 129 5.35 12.07 -17.55
C TYR A 129 5.91 13.43 -17.13
N LYS A 130 7.24 13.55 -17.03
CA LYS A 130 7.98 14.77 -16.67
C LYS A 130 7.49 15.41 -15.37
N VAL A 131 7.14 14.58 -14.38
CA VAL A 131 6.73 15.00 -13.04
C VAL A 131 7.97 15.05 -12.15
N SER A 132 8.38 16.24 -11.71
CA SER A 132 9.57 16.45 -10.88
C SER A 132 9.36 16.09 -9.41
N GLN A 133 8.15 16.31 -8.91
CA GLN A 133 7.74 16.06 -7.53
C GLN A 133 6.28 15.62 -7.48
N VAL A 134 5.96 14.76 -6.50
CA VAL A 134 4.59 14.41 -6.12
C VAL A 134 4.43 14.73 -4.65
N ASP A 135 3.41 15.52 -4.32
CA ASP A 135 3.10 15.82 -2.92
C ASP A 135 2.44 14.61 -2.27
N VAL A 136 3.09 14.11 -1.23
CA VAL A 136 2.67 12.93 -0.48
C VAL A 136 2.33 13.32 0.95
N THR A 137 1.30 12.67 1.49
CA THR A 137 0.96 12.72 2.90
C THR A 137 1.40 11.42 3.56
N TYR A 138 1.76 11.50 4.84
CA TYR A 138 2.14 10.33 5.62
C TYR A 138 1.17 10.13 6.79
N GLY A 139 0.98 8.87 7.18
CA GLY A 139 0.17 8.52 8.34
C GLY A 139 0.77 9.05 9.64
N LYS A 140 -0.07 9.23 10.66
CA LYS A 140 0.39 9.59 12.00
C LYS A 140 1.36 8.54 12.54
N SER A 141 2.43 8.98 13.20
CA SER A 141 3.34 8.07 13.91
C SER A 141 2.59 7.37 15.04
N SER A 142 2.87 6.08 15.24
CA SER A 142 2.38 5.30 16.38
C SER A 142 3.18 5.52 17.67
N LYS A 143 4.25 6.32 17.62
CA LYS A 143 5.09 6.64 18.78
C LYS A 143 4.27 7.34 19.87
N GLY A 144 4.33 6.81 21.08
CA GLY A 144 3.59 7.34 22.24
C GLY A 144 2.11 6.91 22.30
N MET A 145 1.61 6.14 21.33
CA MET A 145 0.29 5.51 21.42
C MET A 145 0.32 4.32 22.37
N ASN A 146 -0.80 4.08 23.06
CA ASN A 146 -0.99 2.85 23.82
C ASN A 146 -1.13 1.63 22.87
N VAL A 147 -0.95 0.43 23.44
CA VAL A 147 -0.98 -0.84 22.71
C VAL A 147 -2.25 -0.99 21.87
N PHE A 148 -3.42 -0.72 22.45
CA PHE A 148 -4.69 -0.86 21.75
C PHE A 148 -4.77 0.05 20.51
N LYS A 149 -4.33 1.32 20.63
CA LYS A 149 -4.33 2.27 19.52
C LYS A 149 -3.32 1.90 18.43
N LYS A 150 -2.16 1.34 18.77
CA LYS A 150 -1.22 0.78 17.78
C LYS A 150 -1.87 -0.34 16.97
N LYS A 151 -2.50 -1.31 17.65
CA LYS A 151 -3.24 -2.41 17.01
C LYS A 151 -4.39 -1.89 16.12
N GLN A 152 -5.16 -0.94 16.66
CA GLN A 152 -6.26 -0.30 15.94
C GLN A 152 -5.80 0.38 14.66
N GLN A 153 -4.76 1.23 14.75
CA GLN A 153 -4.23 1.95 13.61
C GLN A 153 -3.71 1.01 12.53
N GLY A 154 -2.94 -0.02 12.89
CA GLY A 154 -2.44 -1.01 11.94
C GLY A 154 -3.57 -1.74 11.23
N CYS A 155 -4.60 -2.13 11.97
CA CYS A 155 -5.78 -2.78 11.40
C CYS A 155 -6.51 -1.89 10.38
N GLN A 156 -6.77 -0.63 10.72
CA GLN A 156 -7.48 0.31 9.86
C GLN A 156 -6.71 0.59 8.56
N VAL A 157 -5.38 0.73 8.64
CA VAL A 157 -4.51 0.93 7.47
C VAL A 157 -4.52 -0.30 6.57
N LEU A 158 -4.37 -1.51 7.12
CA LEU A 158 -4.37 -2.74 6.33
C LEU A 158 -5.74 -3.00 5.69
N ARG A 159 -6.84 -2.71 6.39
CA ARG A 159 -8.18 -2.78 5.80
C ARG A 159 -8.33 -1.83 4.61
N ARG A 160 -7.87 -0.57 4.75
CA ARG A 160 -7.91 0.40 3.66
C ARG A 160 -7.00 0.00 2.49
N TYR A 161 -5.82 -0.57 2.79
CA TYR A 161 -4.91 -1.12 1.80
C TYR A 161 -5.60 -2.18 0.93
N VAL A 162 -6.28 -3.16 1.52
CA VAL A 162 -7.03 -4.20 0.79
C VAL A 162 -8.02 -3.59 -0.21
N GLN A 163 -8.77 -2.56 0.21
CA GLN A 163 -9.73 -1.89 -0.66
C GLN A 163 -9.04 -1.19 -1.84
N VAL A 164 -8.02 -0.38 -1.56
CA VAL A 164 -7.37 0.47 -2.56
C VAL A 164 -6.54 -0.35 -3.54
N VAL A 165 -5.85 -1.41 -3.09
CA VAL A 165 -5.04 -2.24 -3.98
C VAL A 165 -5.89 -3.04 -4.96
N SER A 166 -7.10 -3.44 -4.57
CA SER A 166 -8.07 -4.08 -5.45
C SER A 166 -8.54 -3.12 -6.55
N GLN A 167 -8.88 -1.88 -6.19
CA GLN A 167 -9.22 -0.85 -7.17
C GLN A 167 -8.04 -0.52 -8.10
N ALA A 168 -6.82 -0.39 -7.55
CA ALA A 168 -5.61 -0.15 -8.32
C ALA A 168 -5.33 -1.27 -9.33
N ALA A 169 -5.52 -2.53 -8.93
CA ALA A 169 -5.38 -3.68 -9.82
C ALA A 169 -6.38 -3.62 -10.98
N GLN A 170 -7.64 -3.27 -10.71
CA GLN A 170 -8.68 -3.13 -11.73
C GLN A 170 -8.37 -2.01 -12.73
N VAL A 171 -7.90 -0.85 -12.24
CA VAL A 171 -7.53 0.30 -13.07
C VAL A 171 -6.39 -0.05 -14.03
N LEU A 172 -5.46 -0.92 -13.61
CA LEU A 172 -4.31 -1.33 -14.41
C LEU A 172 -4.55 -2.57 -15.28
N LEU A 173 -5.76 -3.15 -15.29
CA LEU A 173 -6.06 -4.25 -16.20
C LEU A 173 -5.95 -3.78 -17.66
N PRO A 174 -5.29 -4.56 -18.54
CA PRO A 174 -5.28 -4.25 -19.95
C PRO A 174 -6.71 -4.08 -20.46
N HIS A 175 -6.93 -3.12 -21.35
CA HIS A 175 -8.20 -3.06 -22.06
C HIS A 175 -8.37 -4.39 -22.79
N LEU A 176 -9.47 -5.09 -22.53
CA LEU A 176 -9.94 -6.11 -23.46
C LEU A 176 -10.21 -5.33 -24.74
N SER A 177 -9.31 -5.44 -25.72
CA SER A 177 -9.60 -5.03 -27.08
C SER A 177 -10.92 -5.70 -27.44
N GLN A 178 -11.94 -4.90 -27.72
CA GLN A 178 -13.14 -5.41 -28.39
C GLN A 178 -12.63 -6.09 -29.66
N ALA A 179 -12.87 -7.41 -29.73
CA ALA A 179 -12.64 -8.19 -30.93
C ALA A 179 -13.64 -7.77 -32.02
#